data_AF-A0AAW0AGV7-F1
#
_entry.id   AF-A0AAW0AGV7-F1
#
_cell.length_a   1.000
_cell.length_b   1.000
_cell.length_c   1.000
_cell.angle_alpha   90.00
_cell.angle_beta   90.00
_cell.angle_gamma   90.00
#
_symmetry.space_group_name_H-M   'P 1'
#
loop_
_entity.id
_entity.type
_entity.pdbx_description
1 polymer ?
#
loop_
_entity_poly.entity_id
_entity_poly.type
_entity_poly.pdbx_seq_one_letter_code
_entity_poly.pdbx_strand_id
1 'polypeptide(L)'
;MSSRNNSGGSRRWNYFYSALELAIQRSAHKWQFEDFAECFPLYVEEDREGALQTFNQVAEYIEAASKSNLEGIFKEYDLQTNIDILDKIVTDAKARKASDNIGPNVWTSNLHPRSAVCGRTIPILQAQAERLRESLAEIEAENVTLVSKLDSQVKEINNLRSRSIQILDNFDETHEAWSSVPMDELQTWTAQIAETTTPTLRS
;
A
#
# COMPACT_ATOMS: atom_id res chain seq x y z
N MET A 1 -43.29 9.18 14.21
CA MET A 1 -42.15 8.40 14.73
C MET A 1 -41.25 8.04 13.56
N SER A 2 -40.36 8.95 13.15
CA SER A 2 -39.43 8.70 12.05
C SER A 2 -38.01 8.70 12.60
N SER A 3 -37.52 7.52 12.93
CA SER A 3 -36.11 7.28 13.22
C SER A 3 -35.34 7.45 11.91
N ARG A 4 -34.85 8.67 11.64
CA ARG A 4 -33.89 8.90 10.55
C ARG A 4 -32.57 8.30 10.99
N ASN A 5 -32.26 7.12 10.44
CA ASN A 5 -30.92 6.56 10.45
C ASN A 5 -29.97 7.55 9.77
N ASN A 6 -29.23 8.32 10.58
CA ASN A 6 -28.06 9.05 10.10
C ASN A 6 -26.94 8.02 9.88
N SER A 7 -26.99 7.32 8.74
CA SER A 7 -26.21 6.11 8.45
C SER A 7 -24.75 6.36 8.08
N GLY A 8 -24.16 7.48 8.49
CA GLY A 8 -22.78 7.85 8.16
C GLY A 8 -21.77 7.70 9.30
N GLY A 9 -22.19 7.77 10.56
CA GLY A 9 -21.27 7.84 11.71
C GLY A 9 -21.29 6.61 12.61
N SER A 10 -20.31 6.52 13.52
CA SER A 10 -20.21 5.47 14.53
C SER A 10 -21.41 5.44 15.47
N ARG A 11 -21.55 4.33 16.22
CA ARG A 11 -22.60 4.20 17.24
C ARG A 11 -22.50 5.33 18.28
N ARG A 12 -21.27 5.69 18.66
CA ARG A 12 -20.99 6.78 19.61
C ARG A 12 -21.41 8.14 19.06
N TRP A 13 -21.12 8.42 17.78
CA TRP A 13 -21.58 9.65 17.11
C TRP A 13 -23.10 9.78 17.16
N ASN A 14 -23.82 8.72 16.82
CA ASN A 14 -25.29 8.75 16.81
C ASN A 14 -25.87 9.02 18.21
N TYR A 15 -25.30 8.44 19.27
CA TYR A 15 -25.71 8.77 20.64
C TYR A 15 -25.37 10.20 21.05
N PHE A 16 -24.18 10.67 20.71
CA PHE A 16 -23.76 12.04 20.99
C PHE A 16 -24.70 13.06 20.31
N TYR A 17 -24.91 12.88 19.00
CA TYR A 17 -25.75 13.77 18.20
C TYR A 17 -27.21 13.76 18.67
N SER A 18 -27.79 12.57 18.92
CA SER A 18 -29.18 12.47 19.40
C SER A 18 -29.38 13.07 20.80
N ALA A 19 -28.44 12.88 21.72
CA ALA A 19 -28.50 13.51 23.05
C ALA A 19 -28.42 15.03 22.97
N LEU A 20 -27.59 15.55 22.07
CA LEU A 20 -27.43 16.97 21.83
C LEU A 20 -28.66 17.59 21.15
N GLU A 21 -29.23 16.92 20.14
CA GLU A 21 -30.48 17.35 19.50
C GLU A 21 -31.63 17.41 20.53
N LEU A 22 -31.74 16.41 21.40
CA LEU A 22 -32.72 16.40 22.48
C LEU A 22 -32.50 17.57 23.47
N ALA A 23 -31.25 17.90 23.78
CA ALA A 23 -30.92 19.01 24.66
C ALA A 23 -31.32 20.36 24.05
N ILE A 24 -31.08 20.56 22.74
CA ILE A 24 -31.49 21.75 22.01
C ILE A 24 -33.01 21.90 22.07
N GLN A 25 -33.76 20.86 21.69
CA GLN A 25 -35.22 20.87 21.72
C GLN A 25 -35.75 21.20 23.13
N ARG A 26 -35.17 20.58 24.17
CA ARG A 26 -35.57 20.85 25.55
C ARG A 26 -35.22 22.27 25.99
N SER A 27 -34.12 22.85 25.53
CA SER A 27 -33.74 24.22 25.88
C SER A 27 -34.63 25.26 25.19
N ALA A 28 -34.97 25.06 23.91
CA ALA A 28 -35.81 25.96 23.14
C ALA A 28 -37.27 25.98 23.63
N HIS A 29 -37.77 24.84 24.14
CA HIS A 29 -39.16 24.68 24.60
C HIS A 29 -39.30 24.54 26.12
N LYS A 30 -38.28 24.92 26.89
CA LYS A 30 -38.33 24.85 28.37
C LYS A 30 -39.37 25.82 28.95
N TRP A 31 -39.52 26.97 28.32
CA TRP A 31 -40.44 28.03 28.69
C TRP A 31 -41.72 27.86 27.87
N GLN A 32 -42.85 28.01 28.53
CA GLN A 32 -44.17 27.87 27.93
C GLN A 32 -44.75 29.24 27.57
N PHE A 33 -45.85 29.25 26.84
CA PHE A 33 -46.52 30.50 26.49
C PHE A 33 -47.03 31.24 27.74
N GLU A 34 -47.35 30.53 28.81
CA GLU A 34 -47.71 31.11 30.11
C GLU A 34 -46.58 31.98 30.67
N ASP A 35 -45.33 31.50 30.63
CA ASP A 35 -44.16 32.26 31.08
C ASP A 35 -43.97 33.54 30.24
N PHE A 36 -44.24 33.45 28.94
CA PHE A 36 -44.20 34.59 28.03
C PHE A 36 -45.31 35.61 28.33
N ALA A 37 -46.52 35.13 28.62
CA ALA A 37 -47.65 35.99 28.96
C ALA A 37 -47.48 36.70 30.31
N GLU A 38 -46.84 36.06 31.29
CA GLU A 38 -46.47 36.71 32.55
C GLU A 38 -45.48 37.86 32.34
N CYS A 39 -44.56 37.73 31.39
CA CYS A 39 -43.55 38.75 31.10
C CYS A 39 -44.08 39.88 30.19
N PHE A 40 -45.06 39.59 29.33
CA PHE A 40 -45.64 40.54 28.37
C PHE A 40 -47.18 40.58 28.42
N PRO A 41 -47.78 40.88 29.58
CA PRO A 41 -49.23 40.76 29.77
C PRO A 41 -50.03 41.70 28.86
N LEU A 42 -49.59 42.97 28.74
CA LEU A 42 -50.24 43.98 27.90
C LEU A 42 -50.29 43.57 26.42
N TYR A 43 -49.21 42.98 25.91
CA TYR A 43 -49.13 42.54 24.52
C TYR A 43 -50.06 41.36 24.22
N VAL A 44 -50.15 40.41 25.16
CA VAL A 44 -51.05 39.25 25.05
C VAL A 44 -52.52 39.66 25.15
N GLU A 45 -52.84 40.68 25.95
CA GLU A 45 -54.19 41.25 26.06
C GLU A 45 -54.62 41.97 24.78
N GLU A 46 -53.71 42.69 24.13
CA GLU A 46 -53.98 43.41 22.87
C GLU A 46 -54.06 42.48 21.66
N ASP A 47 -53.10 41.56 21.49
CA ASP A 47 -53.03 40.63 20.37
C ASP A 47 -52.42 39.28 20.78
N ARG A 48 -53.29 38.39 21.27
CA ARG A 48 -52.92 37.03 21.66
C ARG A 48 -52.37 36.20 20.50
N GLU A 49 -52.87 36.40 19.27
CA GLU A 49 -52.46 35.60 18.13
C GLU A 49 -51.07 36.00 17.66
N GLY A 50 -50.79 37.30 17.56
CA GLY A 50 -49.45 37.82 17.28
C GLY A 50 -48.43 37.44 18.37
N ALA A 51 -48.83 37.48 19.63
CA ALA A 51 -48.00 37.04 20.74
C ALA A 51 -47.63 35.54 20.65
N LEU A 52 -48.60 34.67 20.31
CA LEU A 52 -48.36 33.23 20.09
C LEU A 52 -47.44 32.98 18.89
N GLN A 53 -47.64 33.70 17.78
CA GLN A 53 -46.77 33.59 16.62
C GLN A 53 -45.34 34.02 16.95
N THR A 54 -45.17 35.13 17.66
CA THR A 54 -43.86 35.64 18.09
C THR A 54 -43.17 34.65 19.01
N PHE A 55 -43.88 34.08 19.98
CA PHE A 55 -43.36 33.04 20.89
C PHE A 55 -42.81 31.84 20.11
N ASN A 56 -43.62 31.27 19.20
CA ASN A 56 -43.22 30.13 18.39
C ASN A 56 -42.02 30.48 17.48
N GLN A 57 -42.02 31.66 16.89
CA GLN A 57 -40.93 32.12 16.03
C GLN A 57 -39.61 32.27 16.80
N VAL A 58 -39.65 32.76 18.05
CA VAL A 58 -38.47 32.84 18.91
C VAL A 58 -37.96 31.44 19.27
N ALA A 59 -38.86 30.52 19.63
CA ALA A 59 -38.48 29.14 19.96
C ALA A 59 -37.84 28.42 18.76
N GLU A 60 -38.46 28.52 17.58
CA GLU A 60 -37.93 27.97 16.33
C GLU A 60 -36.58 28.60 15.95
N TYR A 61 -36.45 29.92 16.09
CA TYR A 61 -35.20 30.62 15.83
C TYR A 61 -34.07 30.16 16.75
N ILE A 62 -34.34 30.01 18.06
CA ILE A 62 -33.35 29.51 19.02
C ILE A 62 -32.89 28.09 18.63
N GLU A 63 -33.82 27.21 18.26
CA GLU A 63 -33.48 25.85 17.81
C GLU A 63 -32.62 25.89 16.53
N ALA A 64 -33.05 26.64 15.50
CA ALA A 64 -32.35 26.73 14.23
C ALA A 64 -30.96 27.37 14.35
N ALA A 65 -30.85 28.47 15.10
CA ALA A 65 -29.59 29.15 15.36
C ALA A 65 -28.62 28.26 16.14
N SER A 66 -29.11 27.55 17.17
CA SER A 66 -28.29 26.62 17.94
C SER A 66 -27.78 25.46 17.08
N LYS A 67 -28.64 24.86 16.25
CA LYS A 67 -28.24 23.79 15.31
C LYS A 67 -27.19 24.28 14.32
N SER A 68 -27.40 25.44 13.69
CA SER A 68 -26.47 26.03 12.73
C SER A 68 -25.10 26.30 13.35
N ASN A 69 -25.06 26.90 14.54
CA ASN A 69 -23.81 27.18 15.25
C ASN A 69 -23.04 25.89 15.59
N LEU A 70 -23.76 24.86 16.05
CA LEU A 70 -23.16 23.56 16.39
C LEU A 70 -22.66 22.82 15.15
N GLU A 71 -23.37 22.90 14.03
CA GLU A 71 -22.88 22.37 12.74
C GLU A 71 -21.60 23.07 12.29
N GLY A 72 -21.47 24.39 12.55
CA GLY A 72 -20.23 25.13 12.35
C GLY A 72 -19.07 24.54 13.15
N ILE A 73 -19.28 24.33 14.45
CA ILE A 73 -18.28 23.73 15.35
C ILE A 73 -17.96 22.29 14.92
N PHE A 74 -18.95 21.50 14.53
CA PHE A 74 -18.73 20.12 14.08
C PHE A 74 -17.83 20.04 12.87
N LYS A 75 -17.96 20.99 11.93
CA LYS A 75 -17.11 21.09 10.74
C LYS A 75 -15.71 21.61 11.08
N GLU A 76 -15.61 22.63 11.94
CA GLU A 76 -14.32 23.22 12.32
C GLU A 76 -13.40 22.20 13.00
N TYR A 77 -13.95 21.38 13.89
CA TYR A 77 -13.18 20.40 14.67
C TYR A 77 -13.25 18.98 14.11
N ASP A 78 -13.87 18.77 12.94
CA ASP A 78 -14.08 17.45 12.34
C ASP A 78 -14.59 16.42 13.37
N LEU A 79 -15.63 16.83 14.11
CA LEU A 79 -16.03 16.15 15.36
C LEU A 79 -16.52 14.72 15.09
N GLN A 80 -17.20 14.51 13.97
CA GLN A 80 -17.71 13.20 13.58
C GLN A 80 -16.56 12.21 13.38
N THR A 81 -15.55 12.57 12.57
CA THR A 81 -14.38 11.73 12.32
C THR A 81 -13.63 11.42 13.60
N ASN A 82 -13.44 12.43 14.47
CA ASN A 82 -12.75 12.25 15.75
C ASN A 82 -13.50 11.32 16.71
N ILE A 83 -14.82 11.44 16.80
CA ILE A 83 -15.65 10.54 17.62
C ILE A 83 -15.66 9.12 17.05
N ASP A 84 -15.65 8.98 15.72
CA ASP A 84 -15.60 7.69 15.05
C ASP A 84 -14.25 6.99 15.26
N ILE A 85 -13.15 7.73 15.19
CA ILE A 85 -11.81 7.25 15.56
C ILE A 85 -11.79 6.78 17.01
N LEU A 86 -12.39 7.55 17.93
CA LEU A 86 -12.47 7.17 19.34
C LEU A 86 -13.27 5.88 19.53
N ASP A 87 -14.41 5.74 18.84
CA ASP A 87 -15.22 4.52 18.93
C ASP A 87 -14.42 3.30 18.46
N LYS A 88 -13.71 3.43 17.33
CA LYS A 88 -12.81 2.39 16.81
C LYS A 88 -11.70 2.03 17.80
N ILE A 89 -11.04 3.01 18.40
CA ILE A 89 -9.98 2.77 19.40
C ILE A 89 -10.55 2.00 20.59
N VAL A 90 -11.75 2.35 21.06
CA VAL A 90 -12.40 1.67 22.19
C VAL A 90 -12.81 0.25 21.83
N THR A 91 -13.34 0.01 20.62
CA THR A 91 -13.69 -1.35 20.17
C THR A 91 -12.45 -2.22 20.04
N ASP A 92 -11.36 -1.69 19.47
CA ASP A 92 -10.10 -2.41 19.33
C ASP A 92 -9.48 -2.72 20.70
N ALA A 93 -9.52 -1.76 21.64
CA ALA A 93 -9.03 -1.98 23.00
C ALA A 93 -9.85 -3.06 23.74
N LYS A 94 -11.18 -3.08 23.58
CA LYS A 94 -12.03 -4.14 24.14
C LYS A 94 -11.71 -5.50 23.52
N ALA A 95 -11.50 -5.56 22.21
CA ALA A 95 -11.12 -6.80 21.52
C ALA A 95 -9.76 -7.33 22.01
N ARG A 96 -8.75 -6.46 22.16
CA ARG A 96 -7.42 -6.84 22.71
C ARG A 96 -7.50 -7.34 24.15
N LYS A 97 -8.34 -6.70 24.98
CA LYS A 97 -8.58 -7.14 26.35
C LYS A 97 -9.25 -8.52 26.39
N ALA A 98 -10.16 -8.80 25.47
CA ALA A 98 -10.84 -10.10 25.39
C ALA A 98 -9.93 -11.22 24.89
N SER A 99 -8.94 -10.90 24.05
CA SER A 99 -7.97 -11.88 23.53
C SER A 99 -6.72 -12.06 24.41
N ASP A 100 -6.67 -11.42 25.58
CA ASP A 100 -5.51 -11.36 26.50
C ASP A 100 -4.18 -10.94 25.84
N ASN A 101 -4.26 -10.33 24.64
CA ASN A 101 -3.11 -9.85 23.89
C ASN A 101 -2.79 -8.41 24.27
N ILE A 102 -2.46 -8.21 25.54
CA ILE A 102 -2.02 -6.93 26.07
C ILE A 102 -0.53 -6.79 25.72
N GLY A 103 -0.26 -6.27 24.52
CA GLY A 103 1.11 -6.01 24.08
C GLY A 103 1.87 -5.08 25.04
N PRO A 104 3.22 -5.11 25.05
CA PRO A 104 4.06 -4.41 26.03
C PRO A 104 3.96 -2.86 25.99
N ASN A 105 3.29 -2.31 24.97
CA ASN A 105 3.14 -0.88 24.74
C ASN A 105 1.76 -0.37 25.20
N VAL A 106 1.36 -0.68 26.43
CA VAL A 106 0.16 -0.10 27.04
C VAL A 106 0.48 1.30 27.53
N TRP A 107 -0.43 2.24 27.28
CA TRP A 107 -0.31 3.58 27.83
C TRP A 107 -0.44 3.55 29.35
N THR A 108 0.48 4.21 30.06
CA THR A 108 0.47 4.39 31.51
C THR A 108 0.53 5.88 31.84
N SER A 109 -0.05 6.30 32.96
CA SER A 109 -0.01 7.70 33.41
C SER A 109 1.42 8.25 33.58
N ASN A 110 2.37 7.40 33.96
CA ASN A 110 3.80 7.74 34.10
C ASN A 110 4.64 7.30 32.88
N LEU A 111 4.12 7.46 31.66
CA LEU A 111 4.83 7.04 30.45
C LEU A 111 6.02 7.96 30.15
N HIS A 112 7.23 7.41 30.19
CA HIS A 112 8.43 8.15 29.81
C HIS A 112 8.38 8.55 28.32
N PRO A 113 8.80 9.76 27.93
CA PRO A 113 8.71 10.23 26.53
C PRO A 113 9.37 9.27 25.53
N ARG A 114 10.51 8.67 25.92
CA ARG A 114 11.19 7.65 25.12
C ARG A 114 10.29 6.44 24.83
N SER A 115 9.56 5.95 25.82
CA SER A 115 8.65 4.81 25.67
C SER A 115 7.47 5.15 24.77
N ALA A 116 6.95 6.38 24.85
CA ALA A 116 5.89 6.86 23.96
C ALA A 116 6.35 6.90 22.49
N VAL A 117 7.56 7.42 22.24
CA VAL A 117 8.16 7.43 20.90
C VAL A 117 8.41 6.01 20.40
N CYS A 118 8.99 5.14 21.24
CA CYS A 118 9.22 3.74 20.89
C CYS A 118 7.93 3.00 20.50
N GLY A 119 6.82 3.25 21.20
CA GLY A 119 5.53 2.63 20.88
C GLY A 119 5.04 2.96 19.45
N ARG A 120 5.38 4.14 18.92
CA ARG A 120 5.06 4.52 17.54
C ARG A 120 6.13 4.08 16.54
N THR A 121 7.40 4.21 16.90
CA THR A 121 8.51 4.01 15.96
C THR A 121 8.83 2.53 15.74
N ILE A 122 8.71 1.67 16.77
CA ILE A 122 9.06 0.25 16.66
C ILE A 122 8.21 -0.48 15.60
N PRO A 123 6.87 -0.34 15.55
CA PRO A 123 6.07 -1.00 14.51
C PRO A 123 6.46 -0.60 13.09
N ILE A 124 6.81 0.69 12.89
CA ILE A 124 7.26 1.19 11.58
C ILE A 124 8.61 0.55 11.22
N LEU A 125 9.56 0.54 12.16
CA LEU A 125 10.87 -0.07 11.95
C LEU A 125 10.77 -1.59 11.69
N GLN A 126 9.87 -2.28 12.38
CA GLN A 126 9.62 -3.71 12.16
C GLN A 126 9.07 -3.96 10.75
N ALA A 127 8.10 -3.19 10.30
CA ALA A 127 7.56 -3.30 8.94
C ALA A 127 8.62 -3.02 7.87
N GLN A 128 9.48 -2.01 8.08
CA GLN A 128 10.58 -1.71 7.16
C GLN A 128 11.66 -2.80 7.16
N ALA A 129 12.00 -3.34 8.33
CA ALA A 129 12.95 -4.44 8.44
C ALA A 129 12.45 -5.69 7.71
N GLU A 130 11.15 -6.00 7.81
CA GLU A 130 10.55 -7.13 7.10
C GLU A 130 10.63 -6.95 5.58
N ARG A 131 10.22 -5.78 5.08
CA ARG A 131 10.34 -5.44 3.66
C ARG A 131 11.77 -5.57 3.13
N LEU A 132 12.76 -5.12 3.93
CA LEU A 132 14.17 -5.22 3.55
C LEU A 132 14.66 -6.67 3.52
N ARG A 133 14.19 -7.53 4.43
CA ARG A 133 14.50 -8.96 4.40
C ARG A 133 13.92 -9.65 3.18
N GLU A 134 12.68 -9.33 2.82
CA GLU A 134 12.04 -9.86 1.62
C GLU A 134 12.83 -9.48 0.35
N SER A 135 13.20 -8.20 0.21
CA SER A 135 14.01 -7.73 -0.91
C SER A 135 15.40 -8.37 -0.95
N LEU A 136 16.03 -8.57 0.21
CA LEU A 136 17.33 -9.23 0.29
C LEU A 136 17.22 -10.70 -0.15
N ALA A 137 16.20 -11.42 0.29
CA ALA A 137 15.95 -12.80 -0.10
C ALA A 137 15.70 -12.94 -1.62
N GLU A 138 15.00 -11.98 -2.22
CA GLU A 138 14.79 -11.92 -3.68
C GLU A 138 16.11 -11.75 -4.43
N ILE A 139 16.95 -10.81 -4.01
CA ILE A 139 18.27 -10.55 -4.63
C ILE A 139 19.21 -11.75 -4.45
N GLU A 140 19.20 -12.39 -3.28
CA GLU A 140 20.00 -13.60 -3.03
C GLU A 140 19.56 -14.75 -3.94
N ALA A 141 18.25 -14.95 -4.12
CA ALA A 141 17.72 -15.94 -5.04
C ALA A 141 18.14 -15.65 -6.49
N GLU A 142 18.04 -14.38 -6.93
CA GLU A 142 18.49 -13.97 -8.26
C GLU A 142 19.99 -14.24 -8.44
N ASN A 143 20.83 -13.85 -7.48
CA ASN A 143 22.26 -14.09 -7.52
C ASN A 143 22.61 -15.58 -7.65
N VAL A 144 21.92 -16.46 -6.92
CA VAL A 144 22.10 -17.92 -7.05
C VAL A 144 21.81 -18.37 -8.49
N THR A 145 20.72 -17.88 -9.09
CA THR A 145 20.40 -18.22 -10.48
C THR A 145 21.44 -17.69 -11.47
N LEU A 146 21.90 -16.45 -11.29
CA LEU A 146 22.89 -15.82 -12.16
C LEU A 146 24.25 -16.52 -12.07
N VAL A 147 24.70 -16.88 -10.87
CA VAL A 147 25.94 -17.65 -10.66
C VAL A 147 25.84 -19.01 -11.34
N SER A 148 24.71 -19.72 -11.19
CA SER A 148 24.51 -21.01 -11.86
C SER A 148 24.57 -20.90 -13.39
N LYS A 149 24.02 -19.81 -13.94
CA LYS A 149 24.06 -19.52 -15.38
C LYS A 149 25.49 -19.21 -15.83
N LEU A 150 26.22 -18.38 -15.08
CA LEU A 150 27.62 -18.08 -15.36
C LEU A 150 28.47 -19.36 -15.39
N ASP A 151 28.32 -20.25 -14.40
CA ASP A 151 29.06 -21.51 -14.34
C ASP A 151 28.76 -22.41 -15.54
N SER A 152 27.50 -22.46 -15.99
CA SER A 152 27.12 -23.21 -17.18
C SER A 152 27.78 -22.65 -18.45
N GLN A 153 27.84 -21.32 -18.58
CA GLN A 153 28.47 -20.65 -19.72
C GLN A 153 29.98 -20.82 -19.71
N VAL A 154 30.63 -20.75 -18.54
CA VAL A 154 32.07 -21.00 -18.41
C VAL A 154 32.41 -22.44 -18.82
N LYS A 155 31.59 -23.42 -18.42
CA LYS A 155 31.76 -24.82 -18.87
C LYS A 155 31.61 -24.96 -20.38
N GLU A 156 30.60 -24.29 -20.96
CA GLU A 156 30.38 -24.31 -22.40
C GLU A 156 31.57 -23.70 -23.17
N ILE A 157 32.07 -22.55 -22.73
CA ILE A 157 33.25 -21.89 -23.32
C ILE A 157 34.48 -22.80 -23.25
N ASN A 158 34.72 -23.45 -22.11
CA ASN A 158 35.85 -24.36 -21.96
C ASN A 158 35.75 -25.57 -22.88
N ASN A 159 34.54 -26.13 -23.05
CA ASN A 159 34.30 -27.23 -23.97
C ASN A 159 34.52 -26.81 -25.43
N LEU A 160 34.00 -25.64 -25.82
CA LEU A 160 34.22 -25.08 -27.16
C LEU A 160 35.70 -24.81 -27.42
N ARG A 161 36.41 -24.24 -26.44
CA ARG A 161 37.85 -23.99 -26.52
C ARG A 161 38.65 -25.29 -26.70
N SER A 162 38.34 -26.33 -25.92
CA SER A 162 38.98 -27.63 -26.04
C SER A 162 38.75 -28.25 -27.42
N ARG A 163 37.52 -28.15 -27.94
CA ARG A 163 37.19 -28.62 -29.29
C ARG A 163 37.93 -27.83 -30.38
N SER A 164 38.05 -26.52 -30.23
CA SER A 164 38.82 -25.70 -31.18
C SER A 164 40.30 -26.06 -31.19
N ILE A 165 40.89 -26.34 -30.02
CA ILE A 165 42.27 -26.82 -29.91
C ILE A 165 42.42 -28.17 -30.63
N GLN A 166 41.53 -29.13 -30.37
CA GLN A 166 41.56 -30.43 -31.08
C GLN A 166 41.45 -30.30 -32.60
N ILE A 167 40.62 -29.38 -33.09
CA ILE A 167 40.50 -29.13 -34.52
C ILE A 167 41.80 -28.57 -35.08
N LEU A 168 42.45 -27.64 -34.38
CA LEU A 168 43.74 -27.09 -34.78
C LEU A 168 44.84 -28.16 -34.76
N ASP A 169 44.90 -28.99 -33.71
CA ASP A 169 45.84 -30.10 -33.63
C ASP A 169 45.66 -31.06 -34.81
N ASN A 170 44.41 -31.43 -35.15
CA ASN A 170 44.12 -32.25 -36.33
C ASN A 170 44.56 -31.55 -37.63
N PHE A 171 44.37 -30.23 -37.75
CA PHE A 171 44.81 -29.48 -38.93
C PHE A 171 46.34 -29.52 -39.05
N ASP A 172 47.06 -29.32 -37.95
CA ASP A 172 48.53 -29.39 -37.92
C ASP A 172 49.02 -30.79 -38.29
N GLU A 173 48.40 -31.86 -37.76
CA GLU A 173 48.70 -33.25 -38.15
C GLU A 173 48.46 -33.50 -39.65
N THR A 174 47.33 -33.04 -40.20
CA THR A 174 47.06 -33.18 -41.64
C THR A 174 48.03 -32.36 -42.50
N HIS A 175 48.44 -31.20 -42.03
CA HIS A 175 49.42 -30.36 -42.72
C HIS A 175 50.80 -31.03 -42.71
N GLU A 176 51.24 -31.57 -41.58
CA GLU A 176 52.47 -32.34 -41.49
C GLU A 176 52.44 -33.55 -42.42
N ALA A 177 51.38 -34.35 -42.38
CA ALA A 177 51.18 -35.47 -43.28
C ALA A 177 51.22 -35.04 -44.76
N TRP A 178 50.53 -33.95 -45.12
CA TRP A 178 50.55 -33.41 -46.49
C TRP A 178 51.94 -32.93 -46.91
N SER A 179 52.68 -32.27 -46.01
CA SER A 179 54.04 -31.77 -46.28
C SER A 179 55.07 -32.90 -46.42
N SER A 180 54.81 -34.06 -45.80
CA SER A 180 55.63 -35.26 -45.92
C SER A 180 55.40 -36.04 -47.22
N VAL A 181 54.34 -35.72 -47.96
CA VAL A 181 54.07 -36.35 -49.25
C VAL A 181 55.13 -35.86 -50.26
N PRO A 182 55.90 -36.77 -50.88
CA PRO A 182 56.93 -36.39 -51.85
C PRO A 182 56.28 -35.80 -53.10
N MET A 183 56.19 -34.47 -53.14
CA MET A 183 55.55 -33.73 -54.22
C MET A 183 56.24 -33.97 -55.57
N ASP A 184 57.55 -34.21 -55.55
CA ASP A 184 58.34 -34.53 -56.75
C ASP A 184 57.96 -35.90 -57.34
N GLU A 185 57.63 -36.89 -56.49
CA GLU A 185 57.14 -38.20 -56.93
C GLU A 185 55.72 -38.10 -57.50
N LEU A 186 54.85 -37.29 -56.88
CA LEU A 186 53.51 -37.03 -57.43
C LEU A 186 53.55 -36.26 -58.75
N GLN A 187 54.45 -35.28 -58.89
CA GLN A 187 54.62 -34.52 -60.12
C GLN A 187 55.17 -35.40 -61.25
N THR A 188 56.14 -36.27 -60.97
CA THR A 188 56.65 -37.23 -61.95
C THR A 188 55.62 -38.28 -62.34
N TRP A 189 54.83 -38.79 -61.38
CA TRP A 189 53.72 -39.71 -61.66
C TRP A 189 52.62 -39.05 -62.49
N THR A 190 52.30 -37.78 -62.20
CA THR A 190 51.31 -37.00 -62.96
C THR A 190 51.81 -36.69 -64.38
N ALA A 191 53.11 -36.38 -64.55
CA ALA A 191 53.72 -36.18 -65.86
C ALA A 191 53.70 -37.47 -66.70
N GLN A 192 54.01 -38.63 -66.10
CA GLN A 192 53.91 -39.94 -66.78
C GLN A 192 52.48 -40.31 -67.19
N ILE A 193 51.50 -40.01 -66.34
CA ILE A 193 50.08 -40.23 -66.70
C ILE A 193 49.64 -39.26 -67.81
N ALA A 194 50.08 -38.00 -67.78
CA ALA A 194 49.79 -37.04 -68.84
C ALA A 194 50.41 -37.48 -70.19
N GLU A 195 51.65 -37.95 -70.20
CA GLU A 195 52.32 -38.47 -71.40
C GLU A 195 51.66 -39.75 -71.96
N THR A 196 51.17 -40.62 -71.09
CA THR A 196 50.46 -41.85 -71.51
C THR A 196 49.01 -41.62 -71.97
N THR A 197 48.40 -40.51 -71.55
CA THR A 197 47.02 -40.12 -71.94
C THR A 197 46.97 -39.09 -73.06
N THR A 198 48.07 -38.42 -73.40
CA THR A 198 48.16 -37.68 -74.67
C THR A 198 48.10 -38.66 -75.84
N PRO A 199 47.04 -38.61 -76.68
CA PRO A 199 46.96 -39.50 -77.83
C PRO A 199 48.07 -39.12 -78.82
N THR A 200 48.94 -40.08 -79.14
CA THR A 200 49.86 -39.97 -80.28
C THR A 200 49.07 -39.72 -81.55
N LEU A 201 48.99 -38.47 -81.99
CA LEU A 201 48.67 -38.13 -83.38
C LEU A 201 49.83 -38.63 -84.25
N ARG A 202 49.71 -39.85 -84.75
CA ARG A 202 50.48 -40.37 -85.87
C ARG A 202 49.69 -40.15 -87.16
N SER A 203 50.11 -39.16 -87.95
CA SER A 203 50.25 -39.22 -89.41
C SER A 203 51.24 -38.16 -89.86
#